data_AF-A0A1V4M6H0-F1
#
_entry.id   AF-A0A1V4M6H0-F1
#
_cell.length_a   1.000
_cell.length_b   1.000
_cell.length_c   1.000
_cell.angle_alpha   90.00
_cell.angle_beta   90.00
_cell.angle_gamma   90.00
#
_symmetry.space_group_name_H-M   'P 1'
#
loop_
_entity.id
_entity.type
_entity.pdbx_description
1 polymer ?
#
loop_
_entity_poly.entity_id
_entity_poly.type
_entity_poly.pdbx_seq_one_letter_code
_entity_poly.pdbx_strand_id
1 'polypeptide(L)'
;MFKKYLQHFTTTDLVIIALLSAGGIATKPFVRVLAQIFTGSLVPIGTVAGIFYMLWIVLACIIVNKRGTAILVGIVQSVLVIVFDMLGNRGLANLLVYVVPGITLELVMLLFPRYVSSFVSSFMAGGVANATGSFIVSWVFMRLAPIPLIGAVAVSYLFGGIGGVIAFKLYDVIKGFRPGQAEQKSRKPL
;
A
#
# COMPACT_ATOMS: atom_id res chain seq x y z
N MET A 1 -25.62 5.42 -1.90
CA MET A 1 -24.38 6.03 -1.33
C MET A 1 -23.12 5.67 -2.10
N PHE A 2 -22.91 4.40 -2.48
CA PHE A 2 -21.70 3.95 -3.20
C PHE A 2 -21.40 4.74 -4.50
N LYS A 3 -22.44 5.04 -5.30
CA LYS A 3 -22.33 5.85 -6.54
C LYS A 3 -21.76 7.25 -6.29
N LYS A 4 -22.11 7.90 -5.17
CA LYS A 4 -21.58 9.23 -4.80
C LYS A 4 -20.10 9.17 -4.39
N TYR A 5 -19.67 8.08 -3.75
CA TYR A 5 -18.27 7.89 -3.36
C TYR A 5 -17.37 7.66 -4.58
N LEU A 6 -17.82 6.82 -5.53
CA LEU A 6 -17.09 6.61 -6.78
C LEU A 6 -17.06 7.85 -7.69
N GLN A 7 -18.10 8.69 -7.65
CA GLN A 7 -18.13 9.97 -8.38
C GLN A 7 -17.08 10.99 -7.91
N HIS A 8 -16.50 10.79 -6.72
CA HIS A 8 -15.37 11.60 -6.26
C HIS A 8 -14.07 11.27 -7.02
N PHE A 9 -13.96 10.06 -7.56
CA PHE A 9 -12.81 9.58 -8.32
C PHE A 9 -13.05 9.78 -9.82
N THR A 10 -12.04 10.26 -10.53
CA THR A 10 -12.07 10.30 -11.99
C THR A 10 -11.82 8.91 -12.55
N THR A 11 -12.19 8.67 -13.80
CA THR A 11 -11.88 7.39 -14.48
C THR A 11 -10.38 7.09 -14.46
N THR A 12 -9.54 8.12 -14.64
CA THR A 12 -8.08 8.00 -14.56
C THR A 12 -7.61 7.57 -13.18
N ASP A 13 -8.20 8.10 -12.10
CA ASP A 13 -7.87 7.71 -10.73
C ASP A 13 -8.18 6.23 -10.49
N LEU A 14 -9.37 5.77 -10.92
CA LEU A 14 -9.77 4.37 -10.77
C LEU A 14 -8.87 3.42 -11.55
N VAL A 15 -8.43 3.82 -12.75
CA VAL A 15 -7.48 3.04 -13.55
C VAL A 15 -6.12 2.97 -12.84
N ILE A 16 -5.61 4.09 -12.30
CA ILE A 16 -4.34 4.11 -11.55
C ILE A 16 -4.44 3.21 -10.32
N ILE A 17 -5.53 3.29 -9.56
CA ILE A 17 -5.79 2.42 -8.40
C ILE A 17 -5.76 0.96 -8.82
N ALA A 18 -6.44 0.60 -9.91
CA ALA A 18 -6.49 -0.77 -10.40
C ALA A 18 -5.10 -1.27 -10.81
N LEU A 19 -4.34 -0.47 -11.57
CA LEU A 19 -3.00 -0.83 -12.04
C LEU A 19 -2.01 -1.02 -10.89
N LEU A 20 -1.99 -0.09 -9.93
CA LEU A 20 -1.09 -0.19 -8.77
C LEU A 20 -1.51 -1.30 -7.82
N SER A 21 -2.81 -1.56 -7.68
CA SER A 21 -3.32 -2.71 -6.92
C SER A 21 -2.87 -4.02 -7.55
N ALA A 22 -3.05 -4.16 -8.86
CA ALA A 22 -2.61 -5.34 -9.62
C ALA A 22 -1.10 -5.54 -9.55
N GLY A 23 -0.29 -4.48 -9.71
CA GLY A 23 1.16 -4.53 -9.53
C GLY A 23 1.57 -4.97 -8.12
N GLY A 24 0.89 -4.47 -7.10
CA GLY A 24 1.11 -4.89 -5.71
C GLY A 24 0.80 -6.36 -5.46
N ILE A 25 -0.19 -6.95 -6.14
CA ILE A 25 -0.47 -8.39 -6.06
C ILE A 25 0.55 -9.20 -6.87
N ALA A 26 0.83 -8.78 -8.10
CA ALA A 26 1.73 -9.48 -9.01
C ALA A 26 3.16 -9.59 -8.45
N THR A 27 3.60 -8.60 -7.68
CA THR A 27 4.94 -8.61 -7.05
C THR A 27 5.04 -9.54 -5.83
N LYS A 28 3.93 -9.95 -5.20
CA LYS A 28 3.97 -10.73 -3.95
C LYS A 28 4.76 -12.04 -4.00
N PRO A 29 4.62 -12.90 -5.02
CA PRO A 29 5.39 -14.15 -5.08
C PRO A 29 6.90 -13.86 -5.12
N PHE A 30 7.30 -12.85 -5.89
CA PHE A 30 8.70 -12.44 -6.00
C PHE A 30 9.22 -11.88 -4.68
N VAL A 31 8.47 -10.96 -4.05
CA VAL A 31 8.85 -10.39 -2.76
C VAL A 31 8.95 -11.47 -1.69
N ARG A 32 8.05 -12.46 -1.69
CA ARG A 32 8.11 -13.60 -0.76
C ARG A 32 9.42 -14.38 -0.95
N VAL A 33 9.78 -14.73 -2.18
CA VAL A 33 11.03 -15.46 -2.47
C VAL A 33 12.25 -14.65 -2.05
N LEU A 34 12.31 -13.35 -2.41
CA LEU A 34 13.41 -12.49 -1.98
C LEU A 34 13.51 -12.40 -0.46
N ALA A 35 12.39 -12.17 0.23
CA ALA A 35 12.38 -12.08 1.68
C ALA A 35 12.83 -13.40 2.34
N GLN A 36 12.49 -14.55 1.79
CA GLN A 36 12.97 -15.84 2.30
C GLN A 36 14.48 -16.00 2.13
N ILE A 37 15.05 -15.56 1.00
CA ILE A 37 16.50 -15.60 0.75
C ILE A 37 17.26 -14.68 1.71
N PHE A 38 16.78 -13.45 1.93
CA PHE A 38 17.49 -12.46 2.74
C PHE A 38 17.30 -12.63 4.24
N THR A 39 16.11 -13.02 4.69
CA THR A 39 15.78 -13.06 6.14
C THR A 39 15.85 -14.45 6.76
N GLY A 40 16.00 -15.50 5.95
CA GLY A 40 15.99 -16.89 6.42
C GLY A 40 14.72 -17.21 7.23
N SER A 41 14.83 -18.08 8.23
CA SER A 41 13.71 -18.48 9.10
C SER A 41 13.57 -17.65 10.39
N LEU A 42 14.47 -16.70 10.67
CA LEU A 42 14.54 -16.03 11.98
C LEU A 42 13.62 -14.81 12.12
N VAL A 43 13.21 -14.17 11.03
CA VAL A 43 12.41 -12.93 11.05
C VAL A 43 11.10 -13.16 10.29
N PRO A 44 9.96 -12.62 10.77
CA PRO A 44 8.71 -12.71 10.03
C PRO A 44 8.88 -12.12 8.62
N ILE A 45 8.56 -12.92 7.60
CA ILE A 45 8.69 -12.53 6.18
C ILE A 45 7.95 -11.21 5.88
N GLY A 46 6.85 -10.97 6.59
CA GLY A 46 6.03 -9.75 6.44
C GLY A 46 6.74 -8.47 6.83
N THR A 47 7.76 -8.53 7.70
CA THR A 47 8.49 -7.37 8.19
C THR A 47 9.34 -6.76 7.08
N VAL A 48 10.13 -7.57 6.38
CA VAL A 48 11.01 -7.13 5.28
C VAL A 48 10.22 -6.92 3.98
N ALA A 49 9.27 -7.82 3.70
CA ALA A 49 8.38 -7.69 2.55
C ALA A 49 7.51 -6.42 2.61
N GLY A 50 7.32 -5.86 3.81
CA GLY A 50 6.59 -4.62 4.08
C GLY A 50 7.10 -3.41 3.28
N ILE A 51 8.39 -3.34 2.97
CA ILE A 51 8.95 -2.25 2.14
C ILE A 51 8.27 -2.22 0.77
N PHE A 52 8.18 -3.39 0.11
CA PHE A 52 7.60 -3.49 -1.23
C PHE A 52 6.08 -3.40 -1.20
N TYR A 53 5.42 -4.01 -0.21
CA TYR A 53 3.96 -3.99 -0.14
C TYR A 53 3.42 -2.59 0.13
N MET A 54 4.05 -1.86 1.05
CA MET A 54 3.62 -0.50 1.38
C MET A 54 3.97 0.51 0.31
N LEU A 55 5.01 0.26 -0.49
CA LEU A 55 5.35 1.10 -1.64
C LEU A 55 4.14 1.27 -2.57
N TRP A 56 3.46 0.19 -2.94
CA TRP A 56 2.36 0.24 -3.90
C TRP A 56 1.14 1.01 -3.40
N ILE A 57 0.71 0.78 -2.15
CA ILE A 57 -0.45 1.47 -1.59
C ILE A 57 -0.15 2.96 -1.36
N VAL A 58 1.03 3.29 -0.85
CA VAL A 58 1.43 4.69 -0.62
C VAL A 58 1.60 5.41 -1.96
N LEU A 59 2.19 4.78 -2.97
CA LEU A 59 2.33 5.36 -4.30
C LEU A 59 0.97 5.67 -4.93
N ALA A 60 -0.02 4.77 -4.80
CA ALA A 60 -1.37 5.01 -5.27
C ALA A 60 -2.00 6.23 -4.57
N CYS A 61 -1.82 6.33 -3.25
CA CYS A 61 -2.32 7.46 -2.46
C CYS A 61 -1.67 8.79 -2.88
N ILE A 62 -0.36 8.81 -3.16
CA ILE A 62 0.36 10.01 -3.60
C ILE A 62 -0.09 10.46 -4.99
N ILE A 63 -0.23 9.52 -5.94
CA ILE A 63 -0.59 9.85 -7.33
C ILE A 63 -2.04 10.32 -7.44
N VAL A 64 -2.97 9.61 -6.78
CA VAL A 64 -4.40 9.94 -6.83
C VAL A 64 -4.71 11.15 -5.96
N ASN A 65 -4.01 11.31 -4.83
CA ASN A 65 -4.15 12.41 -3.88
C ASN A 65 -5.60 12.69 -3.45
N LYS A 66 -6.38 11.62 -3.25
CA LYS A 66 -7.76 11.68 -2.75
C LYS A 66 -7.93 10.77 -1.57
N ARG A 67 -8.71 11.24 -0.58
CA ARG A 67 -9.10 10.43 0.58
C ARG A 67 -9.95 9.25 0.12
N GLY A 68 -9.72 8.09 0.71
CA GLY A 68 -10.36 6.83 0.33
C GLY A 68 -9.59 5.98 -0.66
N THR A 69 -8.47 6.48 -1.20
CA THR A 69 -7.64 5.75 -2.15
C THR A 69 -7.09 4.47 -1.52
N ALA A 70 -6.60 4.54 -0.28
CA ALA A 70 -6.00 3.37 0.37
C ALA A 70 -7.03 2.26 0.64
N ILE A 71 -8.26 2.62 0.97
CA ILE A 71 -9.36 1.67 1.15
C ILE A 71 -9.71 1.00 -0.18
N LEU A 72 -9.82 1.77 -1.27
CA LEU A 72 -10.08 1.21 -2.60
C LEU A 72 -8.98 0.25 -3.03
N VAL A 73 -7.71 0.62 -2.82
CA VAL A 73 -6.56 -0.26 -3.10
C VAL A 73 -6.67 -1.55 -2.30
N GLY A 74 -6.95 -1.48 -0.99
CA GLY A 74 -7.13 -2.66 -0.15
C GLY A 74 -8.27 -3.57 -0.61
N ILE A 75 -9.40 -2.99 -1.01
CA ILE A 75 -10.54 -3.74 -1.56
C ILE A 75 -10.14 -4.43 -2.86
N VAL A 76 -9.59 -3.70 -3.84
CA VAL A 76 -9.19 -4.27 -5.14
C VAL A 76 -8.14 -5.37 -4.93
N GLN A 77 -7.14 -5.14 -4.09
CA GLN A 77 -6.13 -6.12 -3.76
C GLN A 77 -6.72 -7.38 -3.10
N SER A 78 -7.70 -7.24 -2.19
CA SER A 78 -8.36 -8.38 -1.57
C SER A 78 -9.13 -9.24 -2.58
N VAL A 79 -9.84 -8.59 -3.51
CA VAL A 79 -10.58 -9.29 -4.57
C VAL A 79 -9.61 -10.06 -5.46
N LEU A 80 -8.52 -9.42 -5.89
CA LEU A 80 -7.51 -10.08 -6.72
C LEU A 80 -6.91 -11.30 -6.01
N VAL A 81 -6.59 -11.20 -4.72
CA VAL A 81 -6.04 -12.32 -3.95
C VAL A 81 -7.03 -13.48 -3.85
N ILE A 82 -8.33 -13.21 -3.69
CA ILE A 82 -9.38 -14.24 -3.65
C ILE A 82 -9.52 -14.91 -5.02
N VAL A 83 -9.52 -14.12 -6.10
CA VAL A 83 -9.68 -14.62 -7.47
C VAL A 83 -8.50 -15.50 -7.90
N PHE A 84 -7.27 -15.11 -7.56
CA PHE A 84 -6.07 -15.85 -7.94
C PHE A 84 -5.67 -16.96 -6.93
N ASP A 85 -6.45 -17.17 -5.87
CA ASP A 85 -6.20 -18.11 -4.77
C ASP A 85 -4.74 -18.10 -4.22
N MET A 86 -4.06 -16.95 -4.30
CA MET A 86 -2.62 -16.84 -4.07
C MET A 86 -2.19 -17.09 -2.61
N LEU A 87 -3.13 -17.11 -1.67
CA LEU A 87 -2.86 -17.27 -0.23
C LEU A 87 -3.46 -18.56 0.37
N GLY A 88 -4.02 -19.44 -0.47
CA GLY A 88 -4.73 -20.65 -0.03
C GLY A 88 -6.01 -20.34 0.75
N ASN A 89 -6.72 -21.41 1.15
CA ASN A 89 -8.07 -21.51 1.73
C ASN A 89 -8.39 -20.65 2.99
N ARG A 90 -8.06 -19.36 2.97
CA ARG A 90 -8.29 -18.37 4.02
C ARG A 90 -9.42 -17.39 3.69
N GLY A 91 -10.03 -17.52 2.50
CA GLY A 91 -11.26 -16.87 2.08
C GLY A 91 -11.39 -15.41 2.54
N LEU A 92 -12.45 -15.13 3.31
CA LEU A 92 -12.77 -13.80 3.87
C LEU A 92 -11.68 -13.21 4.78
N ALA A 93 -10.81 -14.03 5.37
CA ALA A 93 -9.75 -13.52 6.24
C ALA A 93 -8.70 -12.73 5.43
N ASN A 94 -8.54 -13.00 4.14
CA ASN A 94 -7.71 -12.18 3.25
C ASN A 94 -8.29 -10.77 3.08
N LEU A 95 -9.62 -10.62 3.08
CA LEU A 95 -10.27 -9.32 3.00
C LEU A 95 -9.85 -8.41 4.16
N LEU A 96 -9.85 -8.94 5.38
CA LEU A 96 -9.43 -8.20 6.57
C LEU A 96 -7.96 -7.76 6.49
N VAL A 97 -7.07 -8.64 6.03
CA VAL A 97 -5.63 -8.36 5.96
C VAL A 97 -5.29 -7.24 4.96
N TYR A 98 -6.12 -6.98 3.94
CA TYR A 98 -5.88 -5.90 2.96
C TYR A 98 -6.71 -4.65 3.19
N VAL A 99 -7.98 -4.80 3.60
CA VAL A 99 -8.88 -3.66 3.79
C VAL A 99 -8.54 -2.90 5.07
N VAL A 100 -8.23 -3.60 6.17
CA VAL A 100 -7.98 -2.95 7.47
C VAL A 100 -6.74 -2.05 7.44
N PRO A 101 -5.59 -2.46 6.87
CA PRO A 101 -4.44 -1.54 6.68
C PRO A 101 -4.78 -0.31 5.85
N GLY A 102 -5.63 -0.45 4.82
CA GLY A 102 -6.10 0.69 4.03
C GLY A 102 -6.96 1.65 4.85
N ILE A 103 -7.81 1.13 5.73
CA ILE A 103 -8.62 1.95 6.66
C ILE A 103 -7.73 2.66 7.67
N THR A 104 -6.79 1.97 8.34
CA THR A 104 -5.89 2.63 9.30
C THR A 104 -5.00 3.67 8.66
N LEU A 105 -4.53 3.44 7.42
CA LEU A 105 -3.81 4.44 6.65
C LEU A 105 -4.66 5.69 6.45
N GLU A 106 -5.91 5.56 5.97
CA GLU A 106 -6.81 6.70 5.81
C GLU A 106 -7.05 7.45 7.12
N LEU A 107 -7.31 6.72 8.21
CA LEU A 107 -7.55 7.30 9.52
C LEU A 107 -6.36 8.14 10.00
N VAL A 108 -5.13 7.65 9.82
CA VAL A 108 -3.94 8.41 10.19
C VAL A 108 -3.72 9.60 9.26
N MET A 109 -4.05 9.47 7.98
CA MET A 109 -3.98 10.60 7.04
C MET A 109 -5.04 11.69 7.30
N LEU A 110 -6.07 11.44 8.13
CA LEU A 110 -6.97 12.50 8.61
C LEU A 110 -6.27 13.48 9.57
N LEU A 111 -5.23 13.02 10.29
CA LEU A 111 -4.44 13.85 11.19
C LEU A 111 -3.49 14.79 10.44
N PHE A 112 -3.25 14.53 9.15
CA PHE A 112 -2.37 15.35 8.33
C PHE A 112 -3.17 16.38 7.50
N PRO A 113 -2.71 17.64 7.43
CA PRO A 113 -3.41 18.69 6.68
C PRO A 113 -3.36 18.47 5.17
N ARG A 114 -2.33 17.77 4.65
CA ARG A 114 -2.20 17.39 3.25
C ARG A 114 -2.04 15.88 3.13
N TYR A 115 -2.87 15.27 2.29
CA TYR A 115 -2.89 13.83 2.09
C TYR A 115 -1.59 13.38 1.41
N VAL A 116 -0.81 12.55 2.11
CA VAL A 116 0.44 11.91 1.65
C VAL A 116 1.34 12.82 0.79
N SER A 117 1.54 14.08 1.21
CA SER A 117 2.25 15.09 0.40
C SER A 117 3.71 15.31 0.84
N SER A 118 4.12 14.76 1.97
CA SER A 118 5.43 14.99 2.57
C SER A 118 6.15 13.68 2.86
N PHE A 119 7.47 13.75 3.05
CA PHE A 119 8.29 12.63 3.51
C PHE A 119 7.71 11.98 4.78
N VAL A 120 7.38 12.81 5.78
CA VAL A 120 6.84 12.35 7.07
C VAL A 120 5.47 11.70 6.91
N SER A 121 4.56 12.28 6.13
CA SER A 121 3.23 11.67 5.91
C SER A 121 3.33 10.35 5.17
N SER A 122 4.27 10.21 4.23
CA SER A 122 4.48 8.97 3.47
C SER A 122 5.09 7.88 4.33
N PHE A 123 6.06 8.22 5.19
CA PHE A 123 6.61 7.31 6.18
C PHE A 123 5.53 6.83 7.18
N MET A 124 4.72 7.76 7.69
CA MET A 124 3.65 7.43 8.63
C MET A 124 2.56 6.58 7.99
N ALA A 125 2.17 6.89 6.75
CA ALA A 125 1.20 6.11 5.98
C ALA A 125 1.66 4.66 5.78
N GLY A 126 2.90 4.47 5.30
CA GLY A 126 3.47 3.14 5.09
C GLY A 126 3.70 2.38 6.40
N GLY A 127 4.20 3.07 7.44
CA GLY A 127 4.48 2.46 8.73
C GLY A 127 3.23 1.96 9.43
N VAL A 128 2.18 2.78 9.51
CA VAL A 128 0.91 2.39 10.17
C VAL A 128 0.22 1.28 9.39
N ALA A 129 0.19 1.36 8.06
CA ALA A 129 -0.41 0.31 7.23
C ALA A 129 0.30 -1.04 7.45
N ASN A 130 1.63 -1.05 7.46
CA ASN A 130 2.38 -2.30 7.67
C ASN A 130 2.27 -2.83 9.10
N ALA A 131 2.31 -1.94 10.10
CA ALA A 131 2.11 -2.29 11.49
C ALA A 131 0.74 -2.94 11.70
N THR A 132 -0.31 -2.37 11.11
CA THR A 132 -1.68 -2.91 11.17
C THR A 132 -1.76 -4.28 10.50
N GLY A 133 -1.21 -4.41 9.28
CA GLY A 133 -1.23 -5.68 8.54
C GLY A 133 -0.47 -6.78 9.29
N SER A 134 0.70 -6.44 9.85
CA SER A 134 1.52 -7.37 10.63
C SER A 134 0.84 -7.75 11.94
N PHE A 135 0.20 -6.80 12.62
CA PHE A 135 -0.57 -7.07 13.82
C PHE A 135 -1.70 -8.07 13.57
N ILE A 136 -2.48 -7.87 12.50
CA ILE A 136 -3.56 -8.80 12.13
C ILE A 136 -2.99 -10.18 11.83
N VAL A 137 -1.91 -10.27 11.04
CA VAL A 137 -1.29 -11.55 10.70
C VAL A 137 -0.74 -12.27 11.94
N SER A 138 0.00 -11.55 12.78
CA SER A 138 0.64 -12.12 13.97
C SER A 138 -0.36 -12.49 15.07
N TRP A 139 -1.42 -11.72 15.26
CA TRP A 139 -2.44 -11.97 16.28
C TRP A 139 -3.47 -13.01 15.83
N VAL A 140 -4.08 -12.81 14.66
CA VAL A 140 -5.21 -13.64 14.20
C VAL A 140 -4.73 -15.01 13.71
N PHE A 141 -3.60 -15.05 12.99
CA PHE A 141 -3.18 -16.29 12.31
C PHE A 141 -2.04 -17.00 13.03
N MET A 142 -1.03 -16.28 13.50
CA MET A 142 0.14 -16.92 14.12
C MET A 142 0.01 -17.10 15.64
N ARG A 143 -0.98 -16.46 16.29
CA ARG A 143 -1.21 -16.50 17.75
C ARG A 143 0.09 -16.33 18.55
N LEU A 144 0.90 -15.37 18.15
CA LEU A 144 2.20 -15.13 18.79
C LEU A 144 2.04 -14.64 20.23
N ALA A 145 3.01 -14.98 21.08
CA ALA A 145 3.13 -14.39 22.41
C ALA A 145 3.26 -12.86 22.32
N PRO A 146 2.74 -12.11 23.32
CA PRO A 146 2.66 -10.64 23.25
C PRO A 146 4.02 -9.95 23.12
N ILE A 147 5.08 -10.51 23.69
CA ILE A 147 6.45 -9.95 23.63
C ILE A 147 7.00 -9.94 22.19
N PRO A 148 7.11 -11.08 21.47
CA PRO A 148 7.57 -11.07 20.08
C PRO A 148 6.59 -10.38 19.11
N LEU A 149 5.30 -10.27 19.47
CA LEU A 149 4.33 -9.51 18.68
C LEU A 149 4.64 -8.02 18.66
N ILE A 150 4.93 -7.40 19.82
CA ILE A 150 5.28 -5.97 19.88
C ILE A 150 6.56 -5.70 19.08
N GLY A 151 7.57 -6.57 19.23
CA GLY A 151 8.79 -6.49 18.45
C GLY A 151 8.54 -6.56 16.94
N ALA A 152 7.73 -7.53 16.49
CA ALA A 152 7.39 -7.69 15.08
C ALA A 152 6.64 -6.46 14.52
N VAL A 153 5.66 -5.93 15.26
CA VAL A 153 4.90 -4.73 14.85
C VAL A 153 5.81 -3.50 14.77
N ALA A 154 6.72 -3.32 15.72
CA ALA A 154 7.67 -2.20 15.71
C ALA A 154 8.62 -2.26 14.51
N VAL A 155 9.21 -3.44 14.23
CA VAL A 155 10.09 -3.59 13.06
C VAL A 155 9.27 -3.45 11.77
N SER A 156 8.06 -4.00 11.70
CA SER A 156 7.18 -3.82 10.55
C SER A 156 6.83 -2.36 10.30
N TYR A 157 6.60 -1.59 11.36
CA TYR A 157 6.35 -0.15 11.23
C TYR A 157 7.53 0.56 10.55
N LEU A 158 8.77 0.28 11.00
CA LEU A 158 9.97 0.90 10.42
C LEU A 158 10.15 0.53 8.95
N PHE A 159 10.03 -0.75 8.61
CA PHE A 159 10.17 -1.24 7.24
C PHE A 159 9.03 -0.73 6.33
N GLY A 160 7.80 -0.67 6.84
CA GLY A 160 6.67 -0.10 6.13
C GLY A 160 6.85 1.40 5.86
N GLY A 161 7.39 2.14 6.83
CA GLY A 161 7.71 3.55 6.67
C GLY A 161 8.78 3.80 5.62
N ILE A 162 9.83 2.96 5.59
CA ILE A 162 10.84 3.00 4.52
C ILE A 162 10.18 2.77 3.15
N GLY A 163 9.28 1.79 3.03
CA GLY A 163 8.50 1.55 1.81
C GLY A 163 7.70 2.78 1.36
N GLY A 164 7.06 3.47 2.31
CA GLY A 164 6.33 4.72 2.04
C GLY A 164 7.23 5.86 1.57
N VAL A 165 8.43 6.00 2.14
CA VAL A 165 9.42 6.98 1.69
C VAL A 165 9.92 6.68 0.28
N ILE A 166 10.18 5.41 -0.04
CA ILE A 166 10.58 5.01 -1.39
C ILE A 166 9.48 5.36 -2.39
N ALA A 167 8.21 5.12 -2.05
CA ALA A 167 7.08 5.54 -2.89
C ALA A 167 7.06 7.05 -3.15
N PHE A 168 7.34 7.87 -2.13
CA PHE A 168 7.43 9.32 -2.27
C PHE A 168 8.54 9.75 -3.23
N LYS A 169 9.74 9.20 -3.07
CA LYS A 169 10.86 9.48 -4.00
C LYS A 169 10.56 9.00 -5.41
N LEU A 170 9.93 7.83 -5.55
CA LEU A 170 9.55 7.29 -6.85
C LEU A 170 8.53 8.21 -7.55
N TYR A 171 7.59 8.78 -6.80
CA TYR A 171 6.65 9.76 -7.34
C TYR A 171 7.36 11.03 -7.83
N ASP A 172 8.34 11.56 -7.08
CA ASP A 172 9.12 12.72 -7.51
C ASP A 172 9.89 12.44 -8.81
N VAL A 173 10.46 11.24 -8.94
CA VAL A 173 11.13 10.79 -10.18
C VAL A 173 10.13 10.72 -11.35
N ILE A 174 8.97 10.10 -11.16
CA ILE A 174 7.93 10.01 -12.19
C ILE A 174 7.45 11.40 -12.62
N LYS A 175 7.32 12.33 -11.66
CA LYS A 175 6.97 13.73 -11.95
C LYS A 175 8.06 14.43 -12.76
N GLY A 176 9.33 14.13 -12.49
CA GLY A 176 10.47 14.60 -13.26
C GLY A 176 10.50 14.11 -14.72
N PHE A 177 9.86 12.98 -15.02
CA PHE A 177 9.69 12.45 -16.39
C PHE A 177 8.43 12.97 -17.11
N ARG A 178 7.58 13.75 -16.42
CA ARG A 178 6.39 14.38 -17.00
C ARG A 178 6.54 15.78 -17.66
N PRO A 179 7.73 16.37 -17.96
CA PRO A 179 7.79 17.70 -18.57
C PRO A 179 7.22 17.76 -20.01
N GLY A 180 7.06 16.63 -20.71
CA GLY A 180 6.59 16.60 -22.11
C GLY A 180 5.11 16.90 -22.37
N GLN A 181 4.27 17.04 -21.34
CA GLN A 181 2.83 17.36 -21.52
C GLN A 181 2.54 18.88 -21.56
N ALA A 182 3.48 19.72 -21.09
CA ALA A 182 3.35 21.17 -21.18
C ALA A 182 3.65 21.68 -22.60
N GLU A 183 4.56 21.02 -23.33
CA GLU A 183 4.99 21.44 -24.67
C GLU A 183 4.01 21.03 -25.78
N GLN A 184 3.27 19.93 -25.61
CA GLN A 184 2.22 19.51 -26.53
C GLN A 184 0.99 20.44 -26.55
N LYS A 185 0.79 21.25 -25.50
CA LYS A 185 -0.29 22.25 -25.46
C LYS A 185 0.06 23.53 -26.23
N SER A 186 1.34 23.77 -26.52
CA SER A 186 1.83 24.93 -27.29
C SER A 186 1.96 24.67 -28.80
N ARG A 187 1.82 23.41 -29.24
CA ARG A 187 1.90 22.98 -30.66
C ARG A 187 0.54 22.57 -31.23
N LYS A 188 -0.56 23.21 -30.83
CA LYS A 188 -1.77 23.19 -31.66
C LYS A 188 -1.64 24.34 -32.68
N PRO A 189 -1.45 24.04 -33.99
CA PRO A 189 -1.54 25.08 -35.00
C PRO A 189 -2.98 25.63 -35.02
N LEU A 190 -3.08 26.97 -34.98
CA LEU A 190 -4.25 27.72 -35.42
C LEU A 190 -4.48 27.50 -36.92
#